data_AF-A0AA36NAJ6-F1
#
_entry.id   AF-A0AA36NAJ6-F1
#
_cell.length_a   1.000
_cell.length_b   1.000
_cell.length_c   1.000
_cell.angle_alpha   90.00
_cell.angle_beta   90.00
_cell.angle_gamma   90.00
#
_symmetry.space_group_name_H-M   'P 1'
#
loop_
_entity.id
_entity.type
_entity.pdbx_description
1 polymer ?
#
loop_
_entity_poly.entity_id
_entity_poly.type
_entity_poly.pdbx_seq_one_letter_code
_entity_poly.pdbx_strand_id
1 'polypeptide(L)'
;MLGTEVTSSDVGGFVAGDTVVASRDLRVRGRVVVRQGGSGYVVGPASSSGRICVQFEQREDQSENRLNCLPDELRHTLPGGYLAGTRVRSRRPLEPPSGVVIPAGSFGVVIGPARDPLFRRLLVRFALNSQDHVEELICDPSDVETNIPGNYRRGNAVIATRDLRVGGQVVVREGVLGTVVGPSSSDSQHRVTVSFSQREDGSRNRLNCVVNEIKLYLAGGLEVGARVQAVRPISYDRLAPVPAGSIGTVVGPASDEPLARIMVRWDSAVQNAPSERDAHSDDVRLMIAGGFRRGETVLAAKDLRVKGVVVVKQNILGTVVGQSATDPAGRVTVAFARREDGRSNNLNVVPAEIQHMPCTGGLVPGDRVAALRTLLVVPKGAQGVVVGPSCSQSSRVAVRFSPAESSGDKEGGEEVVLHVEPEDLKVLNAIAEDVDDAAATAITEDDTEDGPSLAGGYNRGDAVAATRDLRVGGKVVVRANILGTVVGPSGQDPVSRVTVAFAWREDGKSNNLNVIASEIRRVDTNCAEKGEICAICLAELDSESEEDICRMTCGHLLHKSCVTAYLNHQNMAGAPPTRQAPGVPVVPLKPAQCPVCRKEMLP
;
A
#
# COMPACT_ATOMS: atom_id res chain seq x y z
N MET A 1 -28.26 -48.75 -37.61
CA MET A 1 -26.87 -48.31 -37.35
C MET A 1 -26.52 -47.29 -38.42
N LEU A 2 -26.61 -46.00 -38.08
CA LEU A 2 -26.17 -44.90 -38.95
C LEU A 2 -24.70 -44.65 -38.64
N GLY A 3 -23.82 -44.81 -39.64
CA GLY A 3 -22.41 -44.52 -39.51
C GLY A 3 -22.18 -43.03 -39.42
N THR A 4 -21.77 -42.54 -38.26
CA THR A 4 -21.19 -41.20 -38.11
C THR A 4 -19.84 -41.19 -38.82
N GLU A 5 -19.74 -40.41 -39.89
CA GLU A 5 -18.45 -40.03 -40.48
C GLU A 5 -17.61 -39.37 -39.39
N VAL A 6 -16.57 -40.08 -38.92
CA VAL A 6 -15.53 -39.49 -38.09
C VAL A 6 -14.74 -38.57 -39.00
N THR A 7 -15.07 -37.27 -38.99
CA THR A 7 -14.24 -36.25 -39.63
C THR A 7 -12.82 -36.38 -39.05
N SER A 8 -11.80 -36.35 -39.91
CA SER A 8 -10.39 -36.62 -39.59
C SER A 8 -9.71 -35.61 -38.65
N SER A 9 -10.50 -34.85 -37.87
CA SER A 9 -10.07 -33.76 -36.99
C SER A 9 -9.57 -34.22 -35.62
N ASP A 10 -9.94 -35.41 -35.16
CA ASP A 10 -9.81 -35.79 -33.75
C ASP A 10 -8.60 -36.69 -33.52
N VAL A 11 -7.40 -36.09 -33.59
CA VAL A 11 -6.16 -36.82 -33.25
C VAL A 11 -6.08 -36.99 -31.74
N GLY A 12 -6.42 -38.17 -31.24
CA GLY A 12 -6.33 -38.50 -29.82
C GLY A 12 -7.40 -37.86 -28.93
N GLY A 13 -8.54 -37.45 -29.52
CA GLY A 13 -9.66 -36.85 -28.79
C GLY A 13 -9.52 -35.35 -28.50
N PHE A 14 -8.51 -34.70 -29.07
CA PHE A 14 -8.31 -33.25 -28.95
C PHE A 14 -8.83 -32.52 -30.19
N VAL A 15 -9.59 -31.45 -29.98
CA VAL A 15 -10.15 -30.60 -31.05
C VAL A 15 -9.53 -29.20 -31.03
N ALA A 16 -9.49 -28.54 -32.19
CA ALA A 16 -9.00 -27.17 -32.29
C ALA A 16 -9.82 -26.23 -31.37
N GLY A 17 -9.12 -25.46 -30.55
CA GLY A 17 -9.69 -24.62 -29.51
C GLY A 17 -9.63 -25.22 -28.10
N ASP A 18 -9.37 -26.52 -27.96
CA ASP A 18 -9.25 -27.16 -26.64
C ASP A 18 -8.13 -26.52 -25.82
N THR A 19 -8.42 -26.20 -24.57
CA THR A 19 -7.37 -25.82 -23.62
C THR A 19 -6.72 -27.08 -23.08
N VAL A 20 -5.40 -27.14 -23.12
CA VAL A 20 -4.60 -28.28 -22.69
C VAL A 20 -3.48 -27.85 -21.74
N VAL A 21 -2.96 -28.81 -21.01
CA VAL A 21 -1.70 -28.68 -20.27
C VAL A 21 -0.72 -29.78 -20.67
N ALA A 22 0.57 -29.47 -20.62
CA ALA A 22 1.62 -30.46 -20.84
C ALA A 22 1.58 -31.54 -19.74
N SER A 23 1.45 -32.82 -20.12
CA SER A 23 1.39 -33.95 -19.18
C SER A 23 2.74 -34.29 -18.55
N ARG A 24 3.84 -33.86 -19.19
CA ARG A 24 5.25 -34.04 -18.83
C ARG A 24 6.08 -32.86 -19.36
N ASP A 25 7.36 -32.77 -18.98
CA ASP A 25 8.29 -31.80 -19.58
C ASP A 25 8.44 -32.07 -21.09
N LEU A 26 8.02 -31.12 -21.93
CA LEU A 26 8.11 -31.21 -23.38
C LEU A 26 9.47 -30.69 -23.81
N ARG A 27 10.19 -31.49 -24.61
CA ARG A 27 11.56 -31.19 -25.02
C ARG A 27 11.68 -31.02 -26.53
N VAL A 28 12.43 -30.01 -26.95
CA VAL A 28 12.85 -29.82 -28.34
C VAL A 28 14.37 -29.87 -28.39
N ARG A 29 14.91 -30.80 -29.19
CA ARG A 29 16.37 -31.02 -29.31
C ARG A 29 17.06 -31.20 -27.94
N GLY A 30 16.42 -31.97 -27.05
CA GLY A 30 16.93 -32.30 -25.72
C GLY A 30 16.73 -31.24 -24.62
N ARG A 31 16.35 -30.01 -24.98
CA ARG A 31 16.06 -28.92 -24.03
C ARG A 31 14.57 -28.88 -23.69
N VAL A 32 14.24 -28.66 -22.42
CA VAL A 32 12.85 -28.45 -22.00
C VAL A 32 12.37 -27.10 -22.54
N VAL A 33 11.27 -27.11 -23.29
CA VAL A 33 10.66 -25.90 -23.85
C VAL A 33 9.34 -25.56 -23.17
N VAL A 34 8.63 -26.56 -22.66
CA VAL A 34 7.41 -26.39 -21.88
C VAL A 34 7.51 -27.34 -20.68
N ARG A 35 7.38 -26.80 -19.47
CA ARG A 35 7.36 -27.59 -18.24
C ARG A 35 6.04 -28.34 -18.11
N GLN A 36 6.07 -29.48 -17.43
CA GLN A 36 4.87 -30.18 -17.02
C GLN A 36 3.88 -29.22 -16.34
N GLY A 37 2.61 -29.24 -16.78
CA GLY A 37 1.55 -28.35 -16.31
C GLY A 37 1.49 -27.00 -17.06
N GLY A 38 2.39 -26.73 -18.01
CA GLY A 38 2.31 -25.56 -18.87
C GLY A 38 1.03 -25.57 -19.70
N SER A 39 0.27 -24.48 -19.64
CA SER A 39 -1.01 -24.30 -20.35
C SER A 39 -0.80 -23.90 -21.81
N GLY A 40 -1.67 -24.41 -22.67
CA GLY A 40 -1.76 -24.04 -24.07
C GLY A 40 -3.14 -24.32 -24.64
N TYR A 41 -3.32 -24.00 -25.91
CA TYR A 41 -4.52 -24.36 -26.65
C TYR A 41 -4.18 -25.13 -27.92
N VAL A 42 -5.02 -26.12 -28.23
CA VAL A 42 -4.90 -26.94 -29.42
C VAL A 42 -5.25 -26.07 -30.62
N VAL A 43 -4.33 -25.94 -31.55
CA VAL A 43 -4.54 -25.23 -32.81
C VAL A 43 -5.17 -26.15 -33.85
N GLY A 44 -4.86 -27.45 -33.77
CA GLY A 44 -5.41 -28.47 -34.65
C GLY A 44 -4.43 -29.63 -34.82
N PRO A 45 -4.73 -30.57 -35.73
CA PRO A 45 -3.81 -31.64 -36.06
C PRO A 45 -2.52 -31.07 -36.68
N ALA A 46 -1.37 -31.57 -36.24
CA ALA A 46 -0.11 -31.23 -36.89
C ALA A 46 -0.03 -31.92 -38.27
N SER A 47 0.68 -31.30 -39.22
CA SER A 47 0.88 -31.86 -40.57
C SER A 47 1.57 -33.24 -40.56
N SER A 48 2.24 -33.58 -39.46
CA SER A 48 2.82 -34.90 -39.23
C SER A 48 1.78 -35.88 -38.65
N SER A 49 1.62 -37.04 -39.28
CA SER A 49 0.63 -38.08 -38.94
C SER A 49 0.60 -38.42 -37.44
N GLY A 50 -0.42 -37.94 -36.73
CA GLY A 50 -0.73 -38.33 -35.35
C GLY A 50 -0.25 -37.40 -34.23
N ARG A 51 0.26 -36.20 -34.54
CA ARG A 51 0.59 -35.18 -33.52
C ARG A 51 -0.46 -34.06 -33.51
N ILE A 52 -0.53 -33.36 -32.39
CA ILE A 52 -1.41 -32.23 -32.14
C ILE A 52 -0.56 -30.97 -32.06
N CYS A 53 -0.93 -29.95 -32.82
CA CYS A 53 -0.27 -28.66 -32.80
C CYS A 53 -0.84 -27.82 -31.66
N VAL A 54 -0.03 -27.46 -30.67
CA VAL A 54 -0.45 -26.69 -29.49
C VAL A 54 0.31 -25.38 -29.40
N GLN A 55 -0.39 -24.28 -29.17
CA GLN A 55 0.23 -23.01 -28.80
C GLN A 55 0.23 -22.92 -27.28
N PHE A 56 1.42 -22.99 -26.67
CA PHE A 56 1.58 -22.82 -25.23
C PHE A 56 1.67 -21.34 -24.87
N GLU A 57 1.08 -20.96 -23.74
CA GLU A 57 1.10 -19.58 -23.22
C GLU A 57 2.52 -19.14 -22.83
N GLN A 58 3.33 -20.09 -22.34
CA GLN A 58 4.68 -19.84 -21.88
C GLN A 58 5.63 -20.94 -22.37
N ARG A 59 6.74 -20.52 -22.98
CA ARG A 59 7.83 -21.40 -23.42
C ARG A 59 9.17 -20.90 -22.88
N GLU A 60 10.02 -21.82 -22.40
CA GLU A 60 11.36 -21.50 -21.89
C GLU A 60 12.34 -21.05 -22.99
N ASP A 61 12.06 -21.43 -24.24
CA ASP A 61 12.87 -21.04 -25.40
C ASP A 61 12.44 -19.70 -26.02
N GLN A 62 11.46 -19.02 -25.42
CA GLN A 62 10.88 -17.75 -25.90
C GLN A 62 10.37 -17.81 -27.36
N SER A 63 10.20 -19.00 -27.92
CA SER A 63 9.71 -19.15 -29.27
C SER A 63 8.20 -18.92 -29.29
N GLU A 64 7.71 -18.11 -30.23
CA GLU A 64 6.26 -17.97 -30.47
C GLU A 64 5.69 -19.13 -31.29
N ASN A 65 6.53 -20.06 -31.73
CA ASN A 65 6.09 -21.18 -32.55
C ASN A 65 5.12 -22.09 -31.79
N ARG A 66 4.28 -22.79 -32.54
CA ARG A 66 3.48 -23.89 -32.02
C ARG A 66 4.36 -25.11 -31.75
N LEU A 67 3.94 -25.99 -30.85
CA LEU A 67 4.64 -27.22 -30.53
C LEU A 67 3.79 -28.43 -30.94
N ASN A 68 4.38 -29.33 -31.71
CA ASN A 68 3.72 -30.56 -32.14
C ASN A 68 3.89 -31.65 -31.08
N CYS A 69 2.84 -31.86 -30.30
CA CYS A 69 2.81 -32.77 -29.17
C CYS A 69 2.15 -34.09 -29.57
N LEU A 70 2.55 -35.18 -28.95
CA LEU A 70 1.77 -36.42 -28.98
C LEU A 70 0.52 -36.27 -28.09
N PRO A 71 -0.58 -36.99 -28.36
CA PRO A 71 -1.76 -36.96 -27.50
C PRO A 71 -1.47 -37.28 -26.02
N ASP A 72 -0.55 -38.21 -25.75
CA ASP A 72 -0.12 -38.60 -24.39
C ASP A 72 0.83 -37.58 -23.73
N GLU A 73 1.31 -36.58 -24.47
CA GLU A 73 2.06 -35.42 -23.97
C GLU A 73 1.15 -34.29 -23.49
N LEU A 74 -0.17 -34.41 -23.69
CA LEU A 74 -1.16 -33.41 -23.34
C LEU A 74 -2.20 -33.95 -22.34
N ARG A 75 -2.87 -33.06 -21.62
CA ARG A 75 -4.08 -33.32 -20.84
C ARG A 75 -5.08 -32.19 -21.10
N HIS A 76 -6.36 -32.51 -21.17
CA HIS A 76 -7.40 -31.46 -21.21
C HIS A 76 -7.38 -30.65 -19.91
N THR A 77 -7.52 -29.34 -20.06
CA THR A 77 -7.89 -28.46 -18.96
C THR A 77 -9.40 -28.58 -18.77
N LEU A 78 -9.82 -28.97 -17.58
CA LEU A 78 -11.22 -29.22 -17.27
C LEU A 78 -11.93 -27.90 -16.93
N PRO A 79 -13.27 -27.84 -17.02
CA PRO A 79 -14.06 -26.65 -16.70
C PRO A 79 -13.67 -26.02 -15.37
N GLY A 80 -13.52 -24.68 -15.34
CA GLY A 80 -13.00 -23.96 -14.17
C GLY A 80 -11.48 -24.04 -13.98
N GLY A 81 -10.74 -24.56 -14.97
CA GLY A 81 -9.28 -24.63 -14.94
C GLY A 81 -8.74 -25.76 -14.05
N TYR A 82 -9.55 -26.79 -13.80
CA TYR A 82 -9.14 -27.97 -13.03
C TYR A 82 -8.37 -28.94 -13.93
N LEU A 83 -7.63 -29.87 -13.32
CA LEU A 83 -6.94 -30.95 -14.01
C LEU A 83 -7.43 -32.29 -13.47
N ALA A 84 -7.43 -33.32 -14.32
CA ALA A 84 -7.66 -34.68 -13.85
C ALA A 84 -6.58 -35.06 -12.82
N GLY A 85 -7.02 -35.63 -11.70
CA GLY A 85 -6.21 -35.93 -10.51
C GLY A 85 -6.19 -34.82 -9.46
N THR A 86 -6.73 -33.62 -9.75
CA THR A 86 -6.75 -32.52 -8.77
C THR A 86 -7.62 -32.89 -7.57
N ARG A 87 -7.05 -32.79 -6.37
CA ARG A 87 -7.81 -32.93 -5.12
C ARG A 87 -8.67 -31.69 -4.90
N VAL A 88 -9.95 -31.92 -4.64
CA VAL A 88 -10.95 -30.88 -4.43
C VAL A 88 -11.74 -31.14 -3.15
N ARG A 89 -12.46 -30.13 -2.71
CA ARG A 89 -13.35 -30.15 -1.56
C ARG A 89 -14.73 -29.64 -1.98
N SER A 90 -15.81 -30.31 -1.57
CA SER A 90 -17.16 -29.82 -1.84
C SER A 90 -17.42 -28.53 -1.04
N ARG A 91 -17.97 -27.50 -1.69
CA ARG A 91 -18.30 -26.21 -1.04
C ARG A 91 -19.63 -26.24 -0.29
N ARG A 92 -20.56 -27.05 -0.78
CA ARG A 92 -21.90 -27.24 -0.23
C ARG A 92 -22.21 -28.74 -0.15
N PRO A 93 -23.24 -29.15 0.61
CA PRO A 93 -23.72 -30.53 0.53
C PRO A 93 -24.15 -30.84 -0.91
N LEU A 94 -23.73 -32.00 -1.43
CA LEU A 94 -24.06 -32.43 -2.78
C LEU A 94 -24.92 -33.69 -2.70
N GLU A 95 -25.96 -33.74 -3.53
CA GLU A 95 -26.93 -34.84 -3.55
C GLU A 95 -26.71 -35.68 -4.83
N PRO A 96 -25.92 -36.75 -4.77
CA PRO A 96 -25.75 -37.66 -5.90
C PRO A 96 -27.03 -38.46 -6.17
N PRO A 97 -27.18 -39.04 -7.38
CA PRO A 97 -28.33 -39.87 -7.72
C PRO A 97 -28.54 -41.10 -6.81
N SER A 98 -27.50 -41.54 -6.10
CA SER A 98 -27.60 -42.63 -5.12
C SER A 98 -28.37 -42.25 -3.85
N GLY A 99 -28.64 -40.95 -3.63
CA GLY A 99 -29.30 -40.42 -2.44
C GLY A 99 -28.37 -40.25 -1.23
N VAL A 100 -27.09 -40.62 -1.34
CA VAL A 100 -26.11 -40.45 -0.25
C VAL A 100 -25.55 -39.04 -0.28
N VAL A 101 -26.04 -38.16 0.59
CA VAL A 101 -25.58 -36.76 0.67
C VAL A 101 -24.07 -36.71 0.95
N ILE A 102 -23.32 -36.06 0.07
CA ILE A 102 -21.90 -35.74 0.25
C ILE A 102 -21.83 -34.46 1.09
N PRO A 103 -21.40 -34.49 2.36
CA PRO A 103 -21.38 -33.30 3.20
C PRO A 103 -20.51 -32.18 2.62
N ALA A 104 -20.83 -30.94 2.92
CA ALA A 104 -19.95 -29.82 2.63
C ALA A 104 -18.58 -30.06 3.28
N GLY A 105 -17.52 -29.82 2.53
CA GLY A 105 -16.17 -30.03 2.99
C GLY A 105 -15.61 -31.44 2.73
N SER A 106 -16.34 -32.32 2.06
CA SER A 106 -15.87 -33.66 1.71
C SER A 106 -14.79 -33.60 0.63
N PHE A 107 -13.78 -34.47 0.73
CA PHE A 107 -12.68 -34.52 -0.22
C PHE A 107 -13.02 -35.37 -1.43
N GLY A 108 -12.68 -34.86 -2.61
CA GLY A 108 -12.79 -35.57 -3.86
C GLY A 108 -11.56 -35.43 -4.74
N VAL A 109 -11.52 -36.20 -5.82
CA VAL A 109 -10.50 -36.12 -6.86
C VAL A 109 -11.23 -35.90 -8.18
N VAL A 110 -10.85 -34.85 -8.91
CA VAL A 110 -11.38 -34.60 -10.25
C VAL A 110 -10.90 -35.72 -11.17
N ILE A 111 -11.81 -36.48 -11.74
CA ILE A 111 -11.49 -37.60 -12.64
C ILE A 111 -11.31 -37.09 -14.07
N GLY A 112 -12.15 -36.15 -14.50
CA GLY A 112 -12.18 -35.68 -15.89
C GLY A 112 -13.36 -34.75 -16.15
N PRO A 113 -13.66 -34.46 -17.43
CA PRO A 113 -14.87 -33.73 -17.77
C PRO A 113 -16.08 -34.65 -17.58
N ALA A 114 -17.21 -34.08 -17.17
CA ALA A 114 -18.47 -34.81 -17.13
C ALA A 114 -18.90 -35.18 -18.56
N ARG A 115 -19.55 -36.35 -18.72
CA ARG A 115 -20.16 -36.77 -19.99
C ARG A 115 -21.49 -36.05 -20.24
N ASP A 116 -21.51 -34.73 -20.07
CA ASP A 116 -22.65 -33.92 -20.46
C ASP A 116 -22.43 -33.27 -21.83
N PRO A 117 -23.51 -32.93 -22.57
CA PRO A 117 -23.39 -32.43 -23.95
C PRO A 117 -22.58 -31.13 -24.09
N LEU A 118 -22.35 -30.41 -23.00
CA LEU A 118 -21.66 -29.12 -23.01
C LEU A 118 -20.23 -29.21 -22.48
N PHE A 119 -19.82 -30.34 -21.93
CA PHE A 119 -18.55 -30.56 -21.23
C PHE A 119 -18.21 -29.44 -20.24
N ARG A 120 -19.23 -28.84 -19.58
CA ARG A 120 -19.06 -27.68 -18.67
C ARG A 120 -18.88 -28.07 -17.21
N ARG A 121 -19.08 -29.34 -16.87
CA ARG A 121 -19.00 -29.85 -15.51
C ARG A 121 -17.85 -30.82 -15.32
N LEU A 122 -17.48 -31.00 -14.07
CA LEU A 122 -16.43 -31.90 -13.63
C LEU A 122 -17.03 -33.23 -13.24
N LEU A 123 -16.40 -34.34 -13.61
CA LEU A 123 -16.64 -35.61 -12.95
C LEU A 123 -15.68 -35.70 -11.75
N VAL A 124 -16.23 -35.74 -10.54
CA VAL A 124 -15.47 -35.74 -9.29
C VAL A 124 -15.79 -36.99 -8.50
N ARG A 125 -14.75 -37.70 -8.08
CA ARG A 125 -14.85 -38.89 -7.25
C ARG A 125 -14.62 -38.52 -5.79
N PHE A 126 -15.65 -38.61 -4.95
CA PHE A 126 -15.58 -38.35 -3.52
C PHE A 126 -15.34 -39.64 -2.75
N ALA A 127 -14.41 -39.59 -1.78
CA ALA A 127 -14.20 -40.66 -0.82
C ALA A 127 -15.02 -40.33 0.43
N LEU A 128 -16.06 -41.11 0.70
CA LEU A 128 -16.88 -40.94 1.89
C LEU A 128 -16.25 -41.69 3.08
N ASN A 129 -16.58 -41.29 4.31
CA ASN A 129 -15.86 -41.69 5.53
C ASN A 129 -15.87 -43.21 5.85
N SER A 130 -16.59 -44.04 5.09
CA SER A 130 -16.40 -45.49 5.06
C SER A 130 -15.40 -45.83 3.97
N GLN A 131 -14.29 -46.49 4.31
CA GLN A 131 -13.14 -46.71 3.41
C GLN A 131 -13.46 -47.36 2.06
N ASP A 132 -14.67 -47.90 1.87
CA ASP A 132 -15.10 -48.58 0.65
C ASP A 132 -16.19 -47.86 -0.16
N HIS A 133 -16.74 -46.73 0.32
CA HIS A 133 -17.79 -46.02 -0.43
C HIS A 133 -17.23 -44.83 -1.21
N VAL A 134 -17.23 -44.98 -2.53
CA VAL A 134 -16.76 -44.00 -3.49
C VAL A 134 -17.94 -43.58 -4.35
N GLU A 135 -18.22 -42.28 -4.38
CA GLU A 135 -19.29 -41.69 -5.18
C GLU A 135 -18.69 -40.83 -6.28
N GLU A 136 -19.12 -41.05 -7.53
CA GLU A 136 -18.75 -40.21 -8.67
C GLU A 136 -19.90 -39.27 -8.99
N LEU A 137 -19.64 -37.97 -8.82
CA LEU A 137 -20.64 -36.94 -9.02
C LEU A 137 -20.22 -35.97 -10.11
N ILE A 138 -21.20 -35.59 -10.93
CA ILE A 138 -21.06 -34.46 -11.85
C ILE A 138 -21.23 -33.17 -11.06
N CYS A 139 -20.18 -32.38 -10.96
CA CYS A 139 -20.16 -31.15 -10.19
C CYS A 139 -19.97 -29.94 -11.12
N ASP A 140 -20.69 -28.86 -10.86
CA ASP A 140 -20.30 -27.57 -11.43
C ASP A 140 -18.95 -27.15 -10.83
N PRO A 141 -18.05 -26.48 -11.58
CA PRO A 141 -16.76 -26.02 -11.03
C PRO A 141 -16.89 -25.11 -9.80
N SER A 142 -18.06 -24.49 -9.62
CA SER A 142 -18.43 -23.68 -8.45
C SER A 142 -18.81 -24.49 -7.21
N ASP A 143 -19.16 -25.76 -7.37
CA ASP A 143 -19.56 -26.67 -6.27
C ASP A 143 -18.36 -27.27 -5.54
N VAL A 144 -17.18 -27.18 -6.15
CA VAL A 144 -15.94 -27.71 -5.62
C VAL A 144 -14.87 -26.62 -5.54
N GLU A 145 -13.90 -26.81 -4.66
CA GLU A 145 -12.73 -25.94 -4.59
C GLU A 145 -11.45 -26.76 -4.47
N THR A 146 -10.36 -26.24 -5.04
CA THR A 146 -9.04 -26.86 -4.85
C THR A 146 -8.59 -26.69 -3.42
N ASN A 147 -8.10 -27.77 -2.81
CA ASN A 147 -7.46 -27.67 -1.50
C ASN A 147 -6.06 -27.08 -1.70
N ILE A 148 -5.91 -25.78 -1.45
CA ILE A 148 -4.60 -25.12 -1.47
C ILE A 148 -4.07 -25.06 -0.02
N PRO A 149 -2.86 -25.57 0.24
CA PRO A 149 -2.27 -25.58 1.58
C PRO A 149 -2.31 -24.19 2.23
N GLY A 150 -2.55 -24.12 3.54
CA GLY A 150 -2.56 -22.84 4.27
C GLY A 150 -3.84 -22.02 4.15
N ASN A 151 -4.96 -22.64 3.74
CA ASN A 151 -6.26 -21.99 3.53
C ASN A 151 -6.25 -20.87 2.48
N TYR A 152 -5.25 -20.84 1.60
CA TYR A 152 -5.26 -19.94 0.47
C TYR A 152 -6.34 -20.34 -0.54
N ARG A 153 -6.76 -19.38 -1.37
CA ARG A 153 -7.64 -19.59 -2.51
C ARG A 153 -6.95 -19.08 -3.76
N ARG A 154 -7.28 -19.67 -4.90
CA ARG A 154 -6.84 -19.17 -6.21
C ARG A 154 -7.29 -17.71 -6.36
N GLY A 155 -6.39 -16.86 -6.83
CA GLY A 155 -6.61 -15.42 -6.93
C GLY A 155 -6.31 -14.63 -5.66
N ASN A 156 -6.05 -15.26 -4.51
CA ASN A 156 -5.64 -14.51 -3.32
C ASN A 156 -4.36 -13.73 -3.59
N ALA A 157 -4.38 -12.46 -3.21
CA ALA A 157 -3.18 -11.64 -3.11
C ALA A 157 -2.36 -12.10 -1.90
N VAL A 158 -1.07 -12.28 -2.09
CA VAL A 158 -0.11 -12.67 -1.07
C VAL A 158 1.13 -11.79 -1.16
N ILE A 159 1.89 -11.72 -0.07
CA ILE A 159 3.23 -11.14 -0.06
C ILE A 159 4.25 -12.17 0.40
N ALA A 160 5.47 -12.07 -0.13
CA ALA A 160 6.60 -12.83 0.38
C ALA A 160 6.94 -12.34 1.81
N THR A 161 7.04 -13.27 2.76
CA THR A 161 7.38 -12.96 4.17
C THR A 161 8.88 -12.95 4.44
N ARG A 162 9.68 -13.30 3.43
CA ARG A 162 11.14 -13.36 3.46
C ARG A 162 11.66 -13.38 2.01
N ASP A 163 12.96 -13.18 1.83
CA ASP A 163 13.62 -13.40 0.54
C ASP A 163 13.46 -14.87 0.10
N LEU A 164 12.77 -15.10 -1.02
CA LEU A 164 12.57 -16.43 -1.60
C LEU A 164 13.72 -16.75 -2.54
N ARG A 165 14.28 -17.94 -2.41
CA ARG A 165 15.49 -18.35 -3.13
C ARG A 165 15.26 -19.59 -4.00
N VAL A 166 15.86 -19.60 -5.18
CA VAL A 166 15.94 -20.76 -6.08
C VAL A 166 17.40 -20.98 -6.43
N GLY A 167 17.92 -22.18 -6.16
CA GLY A 167 19.35 -22.48 -6.39
C GLY A 167 20.30 -21.59 -5.58
N GLY A 168 19.87 -21.08 -4.41
CA GLY A 168 20.66 -20.19 -3.54
C GLY A 168 20.57 -18.69 -3.88
N GLN A 169 20.11 -18.33 -5.07
CA GLN A 169 19.89 -16.96 -5.50
C GLN A 169 18.53 -16.45 -5.05
N VAL A 170 18.45 -15.20 -4.56
CA VAL A 170 17.18 -14.52 -4.25
C VAL A 170 16.46 -14.20 -5.55
N VAL A 171 15.26 -14.73 -5.72
CA VAL A 171 14.42 -14.53 -6.92
C VAL A 171 13.23 -13.63 -6.65
N VAL A 172 12.76 -13.56 -5.39
CA VAL A 172 11.68 -12.68 -4.95
C VAL A 172 12.10 -12.09 -3.60
N ARG A 173 12.06 -10.77 -3.49
CA ARG A 173 12.38 -10.07 -2.23
C ARG A 173 11.23 -10.15 -1.24
N GLU A 174 11.56 -10.07 0.05
CA GLU A 174 10.56 -9.86 1.10
C GLU A 174 9.64 -8.66 0.77
N GLY A 175 8.34 -8.81 1.00
CA GLY A 175 7.33 -7.78 0.75
C GLY A 175 6.77 -7.74 -0.67
N VAL A 176 7.38 -8.45 -1.64
CA VAL A 176 6.87 -8.46 -3.02
C VAL A 176 5.51 -9.15 -3.10
N LEU A 177 4.57 -8.49 -3.78
CA LEU A 177 3.21 -8.96 -4.03
C LEU A 177 3.18 -10.12 -5.02
N GLY A 178 2.25 -11.04 -4.82
CA GLY A 178 1.96 -12.11 -5.76
C GLY A 178 0.51 -12.57 -5.67
N THR A 179 0.12 -13.40 -6.63
CA THR A 179 -1.23 -13.97 -6.73
C THR A 179 -1.15 -15.48 -6.65
N VAL A 180 -1.92 -16.07 -5.75
CA VAL A 180 -2.02 -17.54 -5.61
C VAL A 180 -2.66 -18.10 -6.87
N VAL A 181 -1.94 -18.97 -7.56
CA VAL A 181 -2.42 -19.64 -8.78
C VAL A 181 -3.11 -20.95 -8.45
N GLY A 182 -2.68 -21.65 -7.39
CA GLY A 182 -3.20 -22.96 -7.04
C GLY A 182 -2.24 -23.75 -6.15
N PRO A 183 -2.51 -25.03 -5.89
CA PRO A 183 -1.55 -25.90 -5.20
C PRO A 183 -0.31 -26.12 -6.08
N SER A 184 0.83 -26.43 -5.46
CA SER A 184 2.03 -26.81 -6.21
C SER A 184 1.84 -28.16 -6.92
N SER A 185 2.29 -28.26 -8.17
CA SER A 185 2.29 -29.52 -8.92
C SER A 185 3.27 -30.55 -8.38
N SER A 186 4.36 -30.11 -7.73
CA SER A 186 5.38 -30.98 -7.15
C SER A 186 5.07 -31.39 -5.70
N ASP A 187 4.35 -30.55 -4.95
CA ASP A 187 4.01 -30.78 -3.54
C ASP A 187 2.72 -30.04 -3.16
N SER A 188 1.58 -30.65 -3.50
CA SER A 188 0.26 -30.05 -3.28
C SER A 188 -0.19 -30.03 -1.82
N GLN A 189 0.57 -30.64 -0.90
CA GLN A 189 0.23 -30.67 0.54
C GLN A 189 0.90 -29.55 1.33
N HIS A 190 2.08 -29.11 0.92
CA HIS A 190 2.84 -28.09 1.67
C HIS A 190 3.21 -26.85 0.86
N ARG A 191 3.05 -26.89 -0.47
CA ARG A 191 3.43 -25.78 -1.34
C ARG A 191 2.28 -25.23 -2.17
N VAL A 192 2.39 -23.93 -2.41
CA VAL A 192 1.43 -23.11 -3.14
C VAL A 192 2.15 -22.51 -4.34
N THR A 193 1.54 -22.62 -5.51
CA THR A 193 2.04 -21.96 -6.72
C THR A 193 1.61 -20.50 -6.68
N VAL A 194 2.56 -19.57 -6.69
CA VAL A 194 2.31 -18.11 -6.65
C VAL A 194 2.93 -17.44 -7.87
N SER A 195 2.22 -16.48 -8.45
CA SER A 195 2.72 -15.60 -9.50
C SER A 195 3.07 -14.25 -8.89
N PHE A 196 4.35 -13.95 -8.67
CA PHE A 196 4.79 -12.67 -8.11
C PHE A 196 4.82 -11.57 -9.17
N SER A 197 4.51 -10.34 -8.77
CA SER A 197 4.53 -9.16 -9.65
C SER A 197 5.94 -8.75 -10.08
N GLN A 198 6.94 -9.05 -9.25
CA GLN A 198 8.35 -8.77 -9.52
C GLN A 198 9.21 -9.99 -9.21
N ARG A 199 10.17 -10.26 -10.09
CA ARG A 199 11.20 -11.29 -9.89
C ARG A 199 12.58 -10.76 -10.29
N GLU A 200 13.56 -10.99 -9.43
CA GLU A 200 14.96 -10.56 -9.62
C GLU A 200 15.67 -11.36 -10.73
N ASP A 201 15.18 -12.57 -11.03
CA ASP A 201 15.70 -13.41 -12.11
C ASP A 201 15.10 -13.07 -13.49
N GLY A 202 14.22 -12.05 -13.57
CA GLY A 202 13.52 -11.66 -14.79
C GLY A 202 12.53 -12.71 -15.31
N SER A 203 12.35 -13.82 -14.59
CA SER A 203 11.45 -14.88 -15.00
C SER A 203 10.01 -14.43 -14.84
N ARG A 204 9.15 -14.81 -15.80
CA ARG A 204 7.69 -14.72 -15.66
C ARG A 204 7.08 -16.01 -15.13
N ASN A 205 7.92 -16.98 -14.75
CA ASN A 205 7.42 -18.26 -14.26
C ASN A 205 6.77 -18.09 -12.89
N ARG A 206 5.87 -19.02 -12.56
CA ARG A 206 5.30 -19.14 -11.22
C ARG A 206 6.33 -19.74 -10.26
N LEU A 207 6.18 -19.49 -8.96
CA LEU A 207 7.07 -20.00 -7.92
C LEU A 207 6.29 -20.86 -6.92
N ASN A 208 6.81 -22.05 -6.63
CA ASN A 208 6.24 -22.95 -5.63
C ASN A 208 6.76 -22.59 -4.24
N CYS A 209 5.94 -21.86 -3.47
CA CYS A 209 6.29 -21.37 -2.15
C CYS A 209 5.79 -22.32 -1.06
N VAL A 210 6.55 -22.50 0.02
CA VAL A 210 6.03 -23.12 1.23
C VAL A 210 5.01 -22.17 1.87
N VAL A 211 3.95 -22.71 2.50
CA VAL A 211 2.89 -21.89 3.12
C VAL A 211 3.42 -20.79 4.05
N ASN A 212 4.49 -21.06 4.81
CA ASN A 212 5.10 -20.12 5.77
C ASN A 212 6.09 -19.12 5.12
N GLU A 213 6.29 -19.19 3.81
CA GLU A 213 7.12 -18.24 3.05
C GLU A 213 6.28 -17.09 2.49
N ILE A 214 4.96 -17.23 2.48
CA ILE A 214 4.00 -16.23 2.01
C ILE A 214 2.98 -15.94 3.09
N LYS A 215 2.33 -14.78 3.02
CA LYS A 215 1.13 -14.47 3.82
C LYS A 215 0.09 -13.77 2.97
N LEU A 216 -1.18 -13.87 3.34
CA LEU A 216 -2.25 -13.12 2.70
C LEU A 216 -1.93 -11.62 2.76
N TYR A 217 -2.02 -10.96 1.60
CA TYR A 217 -2.03 -9.51 1.54
C TYR A 217 -3.45 -9.04 1.75
N LEU A 218 -3.66 -8.20 2.76
CA LEU A 218 -4.92 -7.52 2.98
C LEU A 218 -4.70 -6.03 2.76
N ALA A 219 -5.67 -5.37 2.13
CA ALA A 219 -5.65 -3.94 1.90
C ALA A 219 -5.37 -3.17 3.20
N GLY A 220 -4.63 -2.06 3.12
CA GLY A 220 -4.18 -1.29 4.28
C GLY A 220 -3.10 -1.96 5.15
N GLY A 221 -2.53 -3.09 4.69
CA GLY A 221 -1.50 -3.82 5.44
C GLY A 221 -2.02 -4.48 6.72
N LEU A 222 -3.32 -4.79 6.75
CA LEU A 222 -4.00 -5.48 7.84
C LEU A 222 -3.67 -6.97 7.83
N GLU A 223 -3.99 -7.67 8.92
CA GLU A 223 -3.75 -9.11 9.05
C GLU A 223 -5.05 -9.84 9.45
N VAL A 224 -5.19 -11.11 9.06
CA VAL A 224 -6.34 -11.92 9.48
C VAL A 224 -6.32 -12.06 11.01
N GLY A 225 -7.49 -11.88 11.63
CA GLY A 225 -7.65 -11.80 13.08
C GLY A 225 -7.45 -10.40 13.66
N ALA A 226 -7.04 -9.42 12.84
CA ALA A 226 -6.83 -8.07 13.33
C ALA A 226 -8.13 -7.42 13.80
N ARG A 227 -8.08 -6.74 14.94
CA ARG A 227 -9.20 -5.92 15.43
C ARG A 227 -9.25 -4.59 14.69
N VAL A 228 -10.40 -4.22 14.17
CA VAL A 228 -10.58 -2.98 13.42
C VAL A 228 -11.82 -2.24 13.87
N GLN A 229 -11.81 -0.92 13.72
CA GLN A 229 -12.95 -0.05 13.98
C GLN A 229 -13.35 0.69 12.71
N ALA A 230 -14.64 0.73 12.40
CA ALA A 230 -15.17 1.52 11.30
C ALA A 230 -14.93 3.02 11.60
N VAL A 231 -14.22 3.73 10.73
CA VAL A 231 -13.91 5.16 10.89
C VAL A 231 -15.09 6.03 10.49
N ARG A 232 -15.88 5.56 9.51
CA ARG A 232 -17.09 6.19 9.00
C ARG A 232 -18.19 5.15 8.79
N PRO A 233 -19.45 5.54 8.60
CA PRO A 233 -20.51 4.59 8.30
C PRO A 233 -20.23 3.86 6.98
N ILE A 234 -20.27 2.52 7.00
CA ILE A 234 -19.95 1.69 5.84
C ILE A 234 -21.24 1.19 5.19
N SER A 235 -21.47 1.58 3.94
CA SER A 235 -22.69 1.31 3.16
C SER A 235 -22.34 0.83 1.75
N TYR A 236 -21.90 -0.42 1.60
CA TYR A 236 -21.50 -0.96 0.27
C TYR A 236 -22.53 -1.88 -0.38
N ASP A 237 -23.55 -2.32 0.36
CA ASP A 237 -24.55 -3.28 -0.10
C ASP A 237 -25.97 -2.79 0.16
N ARG A 238 -26.98 -3.54 -0.32
CA ARG A 238 -28.40 -3.37 0.08
C ARG A 238 -28.68 -3.73 1.55
N LEU A 239 -27.63 -3.99 2.33
CA LEU A 239 -27.70 -4.29 3.75
C LEU A 239 -27.69 -3.01 4.58
N ALA A 240 -28.22 -3.07 5.80
CA ALA A 240 -28.17 -1.95 6.74
C ALA A 240 -26.71 -1.48 6.94
N PRO A 241 -26.42 -0.18 7.02
CA PRO A 241 -25.05 0.33 7.13
C PRO A 241 -24.37 -0.12 8.43
N VAL A 242 -23.05 -0.32 8.40
CA VAL A 242 -22.26 -0.51 9.63
C VAL A 242 -21.99 0.88 10.23
N PRO A 243 -22.44 1.20 11.46
CA PRO A 243 -22.21 2.51 12.06
C PRO A 243 -20.72 2.80 12.26
N ALA A 244 -20.34 4.08 12.16
CA ALA A 244 -19.01 4.53 12.58
C ALA A 244 -18.76 4.15 14.05
N GLY A 245 -17.53 3.77 14.37
CA GLY A 245 -17.14 3.31 15.70
C GLY A 245 -17.41 1.83 15.96
N SER A 246 -18.16 1.12 15.09
CA SER A 246 -18.37 -0.33 15.19
C SER A 246 -17.03 -1.06 15.16
N ILE A 247 -16.89 -2.09 15.98
CA ILE A 247 -15.66 -2.88 16.07
C ILE A 247 -15.89 -4.25 15.43
N GLY A 248 -14.88 -4.74 14.73
CA GLY A 248 -14.90 -6.04 14.09
C GLY A 248 -13.53 -6.71 14.05
N THR A 249 -13.50 -7.89 13.46
CA THR A 249 -12.32 -8.72 13.30
C THR A 249 -12.13 -9.04 11.82
N VAL A 250 -10.95 -8.76 11.27
CA VAL A 250 -10.63 -9.04 9.87
C VAL A 250 -10.58 -10.56 9.65
N VAL A 251 -11.37 -11.08 8.72
CA VAL A 251 -11.48 -12.51 8.42
C VAL A 251 -10.59 -12.91 7.24
N GLY A 252 -10.38 -11.99 6.31
CA GLY A 252 -9.65 -12.27 5.09
C GLY A 252 -9.77 -11.16 4.04
N PRO A 253 -9.27 -11.39 2.83
CA PRO A 253 -9.51 -10.50 1.70
C PRO A 253 -11.00 -10.58 1.32
N ALA A 254 -11.55 -9.48 0.83
CA ALA A 254 -12.88 -9.50 0.20
C ALA A 254 -12.86 -10.41 -1.04
N SER A 255 -14.02 -10.98 -1.40
CA SER A 255 -14.14 -11.72 -2.66
C SER A 255 -14.01 -10.80 -3.87
N ASP A 256 -14.56 -9.59 -3.74
CA ASP A 256 -14.53 -8.55 -4.76
C ASP A 256 -13.46 -7.51 -4.39
N GLU A 257 -12.56 -7.22 -5.33
CA GLU A 257 -11.45 -6.27 -5.14
C GLU A 257 -10.53 -6.59 -3.93
N PRO A 258 -9.92 -7.78 -3.87
CA PRO A 258 -9.11 -8.22 -2.71
C PRO A 258 -7.87 -7.35 -2.40
N LEU A 259 -7.52 -6.42 -3.29
CA LEU A 259 -6.42 -5.47 -3.11
C LEU A 259 -6.84 -4.17 -2.43
N ALA A 260 -8.14 -3.84 -2.42
CA ALA A 260 -8.70 -2.61 -1.86
C ALA A 260 -9.66 -2.88 -0.68
N ARG A 261 -10.30 -4.05 -0.70
CA ARG A 261 -11.33 -4.44 0.27
C ARG A 261 -10.92 -5.65 1.09
N ILE A 262 -11.43 -5.69 2.31
CA ILE A 262 -11.22 -6.75 3.29
C ILE A 262 -12.58 -7.23 3.78
N MET A 263 -12.64 -8.49 4.19
CA MET A 263 -13.81 -9.05 4.85
C MET A 263 -13.67 -8.88 6.36
N VAL A 264 -14.63 -8.22 7.00
CA VAL A 264 -14.65 -7.94 8.44
C VAL A 264 -15.86 -8.58 9.08
N ARG A 265 -15.64 -9.34 10.16
CA ARG A 265 -16.69 -9.83 11.05
C ARG A 265 -16.96 -8.79 12.13
N TRP A 266 -18.07 -8.08 12.04
CA TRP A 266 -18.45 -7.04 13.00
C TRP A 266 -19.06 -7.66 14.26
N ASP A 267 -18.68 -7.15 15.44
CA ASP A 267 -19.18 -7.65 16.73
C ASP A 267 -20.63 -7.24 16.97
N SER A 268 -20.99 -6.06 16.47
CA SER A 268 -22.35 -5.51 16.52
C SER A 268 -23.23 -6.25 15.51
N ALA A 269 -23.91 -7.30 15.99
CA ALA A 269 -24.96 -7.95 15.24
C ALA A 269 -26.20 -7.06 15.27
N VAL A 270 -26.37 -6.22 14.23
CA VAL A 270 -27.73 -5.76 13.90
C VAL A 270 -28.54 -7.02 13.61
N GLN A 271 -29.61 -7.27 14.38
CA GLN A 271 -30.45 -8.46 14.24
C GLN A 271 -30.84 -8.64 12.75
N ASN A 272 -30.58 -9.83 12.21
CA ASN A 272 -30.85 -10.27 10.82
C ASN A 272 -29.83 -9.87 9.73
N ALA A 273 -28.70 -9.23 10.06
CA ALA A 273 -27.62 -9.02 9.10
C ALA A 273 -26.55 -10.14 9.16
N PRO A 274 -25.90 -10.48 8.03
CA PRO A 274 -24.68 -11.27 8.08
C PRO A 274 -23.62 -10.50 8.88
N SER A 275 -22.96 -11.19 9.80
CA SER A 275 -21.91 -10.62 10.66
C SER A 275 -20.63 -10.31 9.91
N GLU A 276 -20.38 -11.01 8.79
CA GLU A 276 -19.23 -10.80 7.91
C GLU A 276 -19.63 -9.91 6.72
N ARG A 277 -18.90 -8.82 6.52
CA ARG A 277 -19.17 -7.84 5.46
C ARG A 277 -17.87 -7.25 4.92
N ASP A 278 -17.90 -6.88 3.66
CA ASP A 278 -16.76 -6.24 3.00
C ASP A 278 -16.63 -4.77 3.43
N ALA A 279 -15.40 -4.35 3.72
CA ALA A 279 -15.05 -2.98 4.03
C ALA A 279 -13.83 -2.57 3.21
N HIS A 280 -13.80 -1.33 2.72
CA HIS A 280 -12.59 -0.76 2.14
C HIS A 280 -11.54 -0.55 3.24
N SER A 281 -10.25 -0.68 2.94
CA SER A 281 -9.21 -0.53 3.97
C SER A 281 -9.19 0.85 4.61
N ASP A 282 -9.57 1.89 3.85
CA ASP A 282 -9.56 3.29 4.31
C ASP A 282 -10.76 3.61 5.23
N ASP A 283 -11.77 2.75 5.21
CA ASP A 283 -12.97 2.86 6.05
C ASP A 283 -12.79 2.25 7.43
N VAL A 284 -11.66 1.57 7.65
CA VAL A 284 -11.36 0.88 8.89
C VAL A 284 -10.03 1.31 9.46
N ARG A 285 -9.95 1.37 10.79
CA ARG A 285 -8.72 1.67 11.51
C ARG A 285 -8.32 0.47 12.35
N LEU A 286 -7.04 0.10 12.29
CA LEU A 286 -6.47 -0.93 13.15
C LEU A 286 -6.56 -0.50 14.62
N MET A 287 -7.21 -1.33 15.45
CA MET A 287 -7.40 -1.10 16.87
C MET A 287 -6.31 -1.79 17.68
N ILE A 288 -5.27 -1.08 18.10
CA ILE A 288 -4.25 -1.66 18.97
C ILE A 288 -4.70 -1.48 20.42
N ALA A 289 -4.58 -2.54 21.23
CA ALA A 289 -4.96 -2.53 22.65
C ALA A 289 -4.37 -1.31 23.36
N GLY A 290 -5.15 -0.61 24.19
CA GLY A 290 -4.69 0.59 24.89
C GLY A 290 -4.72 1.90 24.09
N GLY A 291 -5.26 1.89 22.87
CA GLY A 291 -5.39 3.10 22.05
C GLY A 291 -4.13 3.52 21.30
N PHE A 292 -3.05 2.71 21.38
CA PHE A 292 -1.82 2.96 20.66
C PHE A 292 -1.99 2.90 19.13
N ARG A 293 -1.03 3.47 18.40
CA ARG A 293 -0.98 3.43 16.93
C ARG A 293 0.27 2.69 16.45
N ARG A 294 0.17 2.03 15.30
CA ARG A 294 1.34 1.42 14.65
C ARG A 294 2.35 2.52 14.30
N GLY A 295 3.61 2.29 14.62
CA GLY A 295 4.70 3.27 14.50
C GLY A 295 4.81 4.25 15.68
N GLU A 296 3.88 4.21 16.64
CA GLU A 296 3.93 5.10 17.80
C GLU A 296 5.14 4.80 18.66
N THR A 297 5.81 5.85 19.14
CA THR A 297 6.93 5.70 20.07
C THR A 297 6.41 5.71 21.51
N VAL A 298 6.78 4.68 22.26
CA VAL A 298 6.34 4.44 23.63
C VAL A 298 7.54 4.24 24.55
N LEU A 299 7.31 4.35 25.85
CA LEU A 299 8.29 4.02 26.88
C LEU A 299 7.79 2.82 27.68
N ALA A 300 8.70 1.96 28.13
CA ALA A 300 8.37 0.95 29.13
C ALA A 300 7.98 1.64 30.45
N ALA A 301 6.74 1.45 30.91
CA ALA A 301 6.23 2.09 32.12
C ALA A 301 6.84 1.48 33.40
N LYS A 302 7.37 0.25 33.32
CA LYS A 302 8.06 -0.49 34.39
C LYS A 302 9.08 -1.48 33.79
N ASP A 303 9.88 -2.11 34.65
CA ASP A 303 10.73 -3.22 34.23
C ASP A 303 9.88 -4.39 33.70
N LEU A 304 10.08 -4.73 32.42
CA LEU A 304 9.37 -5.81 31.77
C LEU A 304 10.15 -7.11 31.97
N ARG A 305 9.45 -8.14 32.47
CA ARG A 305 10.05 -9.44 32.79
C ARG A 305 9.47 -10.56 31.95
N VAL A 306 10.34 -11.43 31.43
CA VAL A 306 9.94 -12.68 30.76
C VAL A 306 10.51 -13.83 31.58
N LYS A 307 9.62 -14.68 32.13
CA LYS A 307 10.00 -15.79 33.03
C LYS A 307 10.87 -15.32 34.22
N GLY A 308 10.51 -14.19 34.82
CA GLY A 308 11.19 -13.62 36.00
C GLY A 308 12.42 -12.75 35.72
N VAL A 309 13.01 -12.86 34.52
CA VAL A 309 14.19 -12.09 34.11
C VAL A 309 13.78 -10.76 33.48
N VAL A 310 14.39 -9.65 33.90
CA VAL A 310 14.15 -8.33 33.30
C VAL A 310 14.74 -8.32 31.89
N VAL A 311 13.88 -8.13 30.88
CA VAL A 311 14.27 -8.08 29.47
C VAL A 311 14.28 -6.66 28.92
N VAL A 312 13.51 -5.74 29.51
CA VAL A 312 13.47 -4.32 29.14
C VAL A 312 13.36 -3.53 30.44
N LYS A 313 14.26 -2.56 30.66
CA LYS A 313 14.21 -1.68 31.83
C LYS A 313 13.14 -0.62 31.66
N GLN A 314 12.64 -0.08 32.77
CA GLN A 314 11.76 1.09 32.76
C GLN A 314 12.37 2.24 31.95
N ASN A 315 11.53 3.01 31.27
CA ASN A 315 11.87 4.15 30.41
C ASN A 315 12.74 3.82 29.19
N ILE A 316 12.86 2.55 28.80
CA ILE A 316 13.43 2.20 27.51
C ILE A 316 12.40 2.50 26.41
N LEU A 317 12.88 3.21 25.38
CA LEU A 317 12.11 3.54 24.18
C LEU A 317 11.74 2.27 23.41
N GLY A 318 10.53 2.25 22.86
CA GLY A 318 10.09 1.27 21.89
C GLY A 318 9.18 1.86 20.84
N THR A 319 9.01 1.13 19.75
CA THR A 319 8.08 1.48 18.68
C THR A 319 6.98 0.43 18.60
N VAL A 320 5.73 0.86 18.65
CA VAL A 320 4.57 -0.01 18.52
C VAL A 320 4.56 -0.60 17.11
N VAL A 321 4.72 -1.90 17.00
CA VAL A 321 4.74 -2.63 15.72
C VAL A 321 3.32 -2.92 15.26
N GLY A 322 2.40 -3.19 16.19
CA GLY A 322 1.01 -3.55 15.88
C GLY A 322 0.34 -4.31 17.02
N GLN A 323 -0.73 -5.03 16.68
CA GLN A 323 -1.40 -5.94 17.60
C GLN A 323 -0.52 -7.15 17.95
N SER A 324 -0.76 -7.77 19.11
CA SER A 324 -0.14 -9.05 19.44
C SER A 324 -0.75 -10.18 18.61
N ALA A 325 0.07 -11.00 17.96
CA ALA A 325 -0.39 -12.18 17.22
C ALA A 325 -1.08 -13.24 18.11
N THR A 326 -0.77 -13.25 19.42
CA THR A 326 -1.33 -14.22 20.38
C THR A 326 -2.54 -13.68 21.13
N ASP A 327 -2.63 -12.36 21.31
CA ASP A 327 -3.74 -11.70 22.03
C ASP A 327 -3.95 -10.27 21.48
N PRO A 328 -4.58 -10.12 20.30
CA PRO A 328 -4.75 -8.82 19.66
C PRO A 328 -5.56 -7.81 20.47
N ALA A 329 -6.45 -8.29 21.35
CA ALA A 329 -7.35 -7.47 22.15
C ALA A 329 -6.71 -6.97 23.44
N GLY A 330 -5.88 -7.80 24.09
CA GLY A 330 -5.26 -7.48 25.38
C GLY A 330 -3.81 -7.02 25.31
N ARG A 331 -3.11 -7.23 24.18
CA ARG A 331 -1.66 -6.99 24.07
C ARG A 331 -1.23 -6.23 22.82
N VAL A 332 -0.13 -5.52 22.98
CA VAL A 332 0.54 -4.72 21.96
C VAL A 332 1.89 -5.32 21.65
N THR A 333 2.25 -5.42 20.37
CA THR A 333 3.60 -5.81 19.95
C THR A 333 4.47 -4.56 19.87
N VAL A 334 5.56 -4.50 20.64
CA VAL A 334 6.48 -3.36 20.69
C VAL A 334 7.90 -3.82 20.37
N ALA A 335 8.59 -3.07 19.51
CA ALA A 335 10.01 -3.20 19.23
C ALA A 335 10.78 -2.23 20.13
N PHE A 336 11.32 -2.71 21.24
CA PHE A 336 12.12 -1.89 22.15
C PHE A 336 13.53 -1.67 21.59
N ALA A 337 14.03 -0.44 21.70
CA ALA A 337 15.34 -0.02 21.21
C ALA A 337 16.50 -0.78 21.89
N ARG A 338 16.28 -1.25 23.13
CA ARG A 338 17.25 -2.03 23.88
C ARG A 338 16.55 -3.13 24.66
N ARG A 339 17.13 -4.34 24.61
CA ARG A 339 16.73 -5.47 25.43
C ARG A 339 17.93 -6.02 26.19
N GLU A 340 17.74 -6.31 27.47
CA GLU A 340 18.79 -6.85 28.35
C GLU A 340 19.08 -8.34 28.08
N ASP A 341 18.19 -9.03 27.36
CA ASP A 341 18.38 -10.43 26.93
C ASP A 341 19.15 -10.57 25.60
N GLY A 342 19.60 -9.47 25.01
CA GLY A 342 20.36 -9.44 23.75
C GLY A 342 19.56 -9.85 22.52
N ARG A 343 18.26 -10.10 22.63
CA ARG A 343 17.40 -10.43 21.49
C ARG A 343 16.96 -9.16 20.78
N SER A 344 16.77 -9.22 19.47
CA SER A 344 16.23 -8.13 18.65
C SER A 344 14.74 -8.30 18.31
N ASN A 345 14.12 -9.39 18.79
CA ASN A 345 12.73 -9.67 18.50
C ASN A 345 11.79 -8.67 19.18
N ASN A 346 10.57 -8.55 18.66
CA ASN A 346 9.52 -7.76 19.30
C ASN A 346 9.06 -8.40 20.63
N LEU A 347 8.43 -7.60 21.50
CA LEU A 347 7.88 -8.05 22.77
C LEU A 347 6.37 -7.74 22.83
N ASN A 348 5.56 -8.73 23.23
CA ASN A 348 4.13 -8.56 23.44
C ASN A 348 3.86 -8.10 24.87
N VAL A 349 3.44 -6.86 25.05
CA VAL A 349 3.22 -6.21 26.34
C VAL A 349 1.74 -5.89 26.53
N VAL A 350 1.28 -5.81 27.78
CA VAL A 350 -0.05 -5.25 28.05
C VAL A 350 -0.01 -3.72 27.98
N PRO A 351 -1.10 -3.01 27.64
CA PRO A 351 -1.10 -1.55 27.60
C PRO A 351 -0.54 -0.87 28.85
N ALA A 352 -0.84 -1.38 30.05
CA ALA A 352 -0.34 -0.83 31.31
C ALA A 352 1.18 -1.02 31.55
N GLU A 353 1.86 -1.81 30.71
CA GLU A 353 3.32 -2.01 30.75
C GLU A 353 4.09 -0.97 29.93
N ILE A 354 3.38 -0.19 29.11
CA ILE A 354 3.94 0.88 28.30
C ILE A 354 3.17 2.17 28.55
N GLN A 355 3.80 3.28 28.24
CA GLN A 355 3.19 4.60 28.30
C GLN A 355 3.48 5.35 27.01
N HIS A 356 2.54 6.20 26.62
CA HIS A 356 2.78 7.17 25.54
C HIS A 356 4.04 7.97 25.88
N MET A 357 4.86 8.28 24.87
CA MET A 357 5.96 9.20 25.09
C MET A 357 5.35 10.55 25.52
N PRO A 358 5.73 11.10 26.68
CA PRO A 358 5.30 12.43 27.05
C PRO A 358 5.82 13.41 26.00
N CYS A 359 4.95 14.21 25.41
CA CYS A 359 5.40 15.31 24.57
C CYS A 359 6.08 16.35 25.48
N THR A 360 7.01 17.10 24.92
CA THR A 360 7.63 18.22 25.60
C THR A 360 6.55 19.20 26.09
N GLY A 361 6.77 19.82 27.25
CA GLY A 361 5.79 20.73 27.85
C GLY A 361 4.63 20.04 28.58
N GLY A 362 4.71 18.72 28.82
CA GLY A 362 3.66 17.98 29.54
C GLY A 362 2.44 17.63 28.71
N LEU A 363 2.46 17.93 27.41
CA LEU A 363 1.42 17.58 26.46
C LEU A 363 1.42 16.07 26.20
N VAL A 364 0.26 15.50 25.90
CA VAL A 364 0.12 14.11 25.46
C VAL A 364 -0.64 14.03 24.13
N PRO A 365 -0.37 13.00 23.29
CA PRO A 365 -1.19 12.75 22.11
C PRO A 365 -2.68 12.70 22.47
N GLY A 366 -3.48 13.54 21.80
CA GLY A 366 -4.92 13.69 22.05
C GLY A 366 -5.32 14.98 22.78
N ASP A 367 -4.38 15.69 23.41
CA ASP A 367 -4.68 16.97 24.05
C ASP A 367 -5.20 17.99 23.05
N ARG A 368 -6.28 18.68 23.41
CA ARG A 368 -6.78 19.84 22.67
C ARG A 368 -5.97 21.06 23.06
N VAL A 369 -5.46 21.77 22.06
CA VAL A 369 -4.62 22.95 22.24
C VAL A 369 -5.13 24.10 21.38
N ALA A 370 -4.88 25.33 21.80
CA ALA A 370 -5.06 26.52 20.97
C ALA A 370 -3.70 27.19 20.72
N ALA A 371 -3.49 27.69 19.50
CA ALA A 371 -2.29 28.45 19.16
C ALA A 371 -2.26 29.78 19.94
N LEU A 372 -1.19 30.06 20.70
CA LEU A 372 -1.05 31.31 21.46
C LEU A 372 -0.66 32.51 20.58
N ARG A 373 -0.14 32.24 19.38
CA ARG A 373 0.23 33.22 18.35
C ARG A 373 -0.06 32.66 16.96
N THR A 374 0.08 33.49 15.93
CA THR A 374 -0.04 33.03 14.54
C THR A 374 1.15 32.12 14.18
N LEU A 375 0.87 30.89 13.77
CA LEU A 375 1.83 29.84 13.45
C LEU A 375 1.79 29.52 11.95
N LEU A 376 2.66 30.15 11.16
CA LEU A 376 2.65 30.04 9.69
C LEU A 376 1.28 30.41 9.10
N VAL A 377 0.48 29.39 8.72
CA VAL A 377 -0.86 29.53 8.16
C VAL A 377 -1.98 29.38 9.19
N VAL A 378 -1.64 29.03 10.44
CA VAL A 378 -2.60 28.79 11.52
C VAL A 378 -2.75 30.07 12.34
N PRO A 379 -3.93 30.70 12.39
CA PRO A 379 -4.13 31.95 13.13
C PRO A 379 -4.04 31.73 14.65
N LYS A 380 -3.72 32.79 15.40
CA LYS A 380 -3.80 32.80 16.87
C LYS A 380 -5.21 32.38 17.31
N GLY A 381 -5.29 31.49 18.30
CA GLY A 381 -6.53 30.94 18.84
C GLY A 381 -7.06 29.72 18.08
N ALA A 382 -6.49 29.37 16.92
CA ALA A 382 -6.90 28.17 16.20
C ALA A 382 -6.70 26.92 17.05
N GLN A 383 -7.72 26.07 17.07
CA GLN A 383 -7.72 24.84 17.85
C GLN A 383 -7.07 23.71 17.06
N GLY A 384 -6.34 22.86 17.78
CA GLY A 384 -5.73 21.67 17.23
C GLY A 384 -5.68 20.54 18.25
N VAL A 385 -5.31 19.35 17.76
CA VAL A 385 -5.11 18.15 18.57
C VAL A 385 -3.64 17.76 18.50
N VAL A 386 -3.02 17.57 19.65
CA VAL A 386 -1.64 17.07 19.75
C VAL A 386 -1.59 15.67 19.13
N VAL A 387 -0.81 15.50 18.07
CA VAL A 387 -0.64 14.21 17.40
C VAL A 387 0.44 13.38 18.09
N GLY A 388 1.46 14.04 18.63
CA GLY A 388 2.57 13.44 19.37
C GLY A 388 3.84 14.28 19.30
N PRO A 389 4.99 13.75 19.75
CA PRO A 389 6.27 14.43 19.65
C PRO A 389 6.66 14.65 18.19
N SER A 390 7.27 15.80 17.88
CA SER A 390 7.72 16.15 16.53
C SER A 390 8.73 15.15 15.97
N CYS A 391 9.73 14.78 16.78
CA CYS A 391 10.64 13.67 16.57
C CYS A 391 11.35 13.35 17.89
N SER A 392 12.11 12.25 17.96
CA SER A 392 12.80 11.80 19.17
C SER A 392 13.86 12.76 19.73
N GLN A 393 14.25 13.79 18.98
CA GLN A 393 15.27 14.78 19.36
C GLN A 393 14.75 16.22 19.42
N SER A 394 13.46 16.45 19.11
CA SER A 394 12.91 17.80 19.05
C SER A 394 12.15 18.15 20.33
N SER A 395 12.32 19.38 20.80
CA SER A 395 11.46 19.98 21.82
C SER A 395 10.03 20.24 21.34
N ARG A 396 9.78 20.16 20.02
CA ARG A 396 8.50 20.50 19.42
C ARG A 396 7.50 19.36 19.50
N VAL A 397 6.24 19.74 19.38
CA VAL A 397 5.09 18.84 19.37
C VAL A 397 4.40 18.96 18.01
N ALA A 398 4.06 17.84 17.41
CA ALA A 398 3.25 17.81 16.20
C ALA A 398 1.79 18.03 16.59
N VAL A 399 1.18 19.10 16.08
CA VAL A 399 -0.21 19.47 16.33
C VAL A 399 -0.95 19.52 15.01
N ARG A 400 -2.10 18.86 14.95
CA ARG A 400 -3.01 18.93 13.81
C ARG A 400 -4.07 19.98 14.11
N PHE A 401 -4.05 21.09 13.36
CA PHE A 401 -5.04 22.14 13.48
C PHE A 401 -6.21 21.87 12.55
N SER A 402 -7.42 22.02 13.09
CA SER A 402 -8.65 21.99 12.31
C SER A 402 -8.84 23.37 11.66
N PRO A 403 -9.35 23.46 10.43
CA PRO A 403 -9.70 24.74 9.83
C PRO A 403 -10.68 25.45 10.77
N ALA A 404 -10.43 26.73 11.07
CA ALA A 404 -11.41 27.52 11.79
C ALA A 404 -12.72 27.51 11.00
N GLU A 405 -13.83 27.19 11.64
CA GLU A 405 -15.18 27.33 11.08
C GLU A 405 -15.42 28.83 10.86
N SER A 406 -14.85 29.40 9.80
CA SER A 406 -15.24 30.72 9.33
C SER A 406 -16.69 30.59 8.88
N SER A 407 -17.55 31.40 9.48
CA SER A 407 -19.01 31.33 9.49
C SER A 407 -19.72 31.47 8.13
N GLY A 408 -19.36 30.66 7.12
CA GLY A 408 -20.05 30.63 5.83
C GLY A 408 -19.55 29.52 4.91
N ASP A 409 -20.38 28.47 4.76
CA ASP A 409 -20.59 27.52 3.64
C ASP A 409 -19.43 27.03 2.75
N LYS A 410 -18.17 27.24 3.09
CA LYS A 410 -17.03 26.63 2.39
C LYS A 410 -16.59 25.36 3.10
N GLU A 411 -17.31 24.27 2.87
CA GLU A 411 -16.85 22.92 3.22
C GLU A 411 -15.55 22.61 2.47
N GLY A 412 -14.44 22.43 3.20
CA GLY A 412 -13.20 21.87 2.62
C GLY A 412 -11.87 22.50 3.05
N GLY A 413 -11.73 23.09 4.24
CA GLY A 413 -10.42 23.47 4.73
C GLY A 413 -9.50 22.25 4.91
N GLU A 414 -8.28 22.28 4.34
CA GLU A 414 -7.28 21.22 4.55
C GLU A 414 -6.79 21.24 6.01
N GLU A 415 -6.72 20.07 6.65
CA GLU A 415 -6.07 19.92 7.96
C GLU A 415 -4.55 20.21 7.84
N VAL A 416 -4.01 21.04 8.72
CA VAL A 416 -2.58 21.39 8.73
C VAL A 416 -1.91 20.78 9.96
N VAL A 417 -0.86 19.98 9.75
CA VAL A 417 -0.01 19.47 10.85
C VAL A 417 1.24 20.33 10.96
N LEU A 418 1.41 21.01 12.09
CA LEU A 418 2.57 21.86 12.39
C LEU A 418 3.40 21.28 13.52
N HIS A 419 4.72 21.52 13.48
CA HIS A 419 5.65 21.19 14.55
C HIS A 419 5.90 22.46 15.37
N VAL A 420 5.28 22.53 16.54
CA VAL A 420 5.12 23.75 17.34
C VAL A 420 5.88 23.61 18.67
N GLU A 421 6.51 24.68 19.15
CA GLU A 421 7.08 24.67 20.50
C GLU A 421 5.94 24.64 21.54
N PRO A 422 6.03 23.86 22.62
CA PRO A 422 4.94 23.75 23.60
C PRO A 422 4.52 25.09 24.21
N GLU A 423 5.45 26.04 24.34
CA GLU A 423 5.21 27.39 24.85
C GLU A 423 4.32 28.25 23.92
N ASP A 424 4.16 27.86 22.66
CA ASP A 424 3.26 28.49 21.70
C ASP A 424 1.84 27.90 21.73
N LEU A 425 1.58 26.97 22.64
CA LEU A 425 0.30 26.26 22.76
C LEU A 425 -0.32 26.50 24.13
N LYS A 426 -1.63 26.75 24.14
CA LYS A 426 -2.45 26.74 25.35
C LYS A 426 -3.26 25.45 25.41
N VAL A 427 -3.08 24.65 26.45
CA VAL A 427 -3.93 23.48 26.68
C VAL A 427 -5.35 23.95 26.95
N LEU A 428 -6.29 23.46 26.15
CA LEU A 428 -7.70 23.63 26.40
C LEU A 428 -8.09 22.50 27.34
N ASN A 429 -8.13 22.81 28.64
CA ASN A 429 -8.69 21.87 29.61
C ASN A 429 -10.09 21.48 29.14
N ALA A 430 -10.37 20.18 29.10
CA ALA A 430 -11.72 19.66 28.87
C ALA A 430 -12.59 20.03 30.08
N ILE A 431 -12.93 21.31 30.23
CA ILE A 431 -14.05 21.71 31.04
C ILE A 431 -15.27 21.26 30.24
N ALA A 432 -16.01 20.30 30.79
CA ALA A 432 -17.33 19.96 30.30
C ALA A 432 -18.22 21.20 30.50
N GLU A 433 -18.54 21.91 29.42
CA GLU A 433 -19.49 23.03 29.37
C GLU A 433 -20.37 22.75 28.13
N ASP A 434 -21.70 22.64 28.13
CA ASP A 434 -22.78 22.91 29.10
C ASP A 434 -22.63 24.21 29.90
N VAL A 435 -22.23 25.29 29.23
CA VAL A 435 -22.55 26.66 29.65
C VAL A 435 -22.83 27.51 28.41
N ASP A 436 -24.10 27.85 28.22
CA ASP A 436 -24.58 28.87 27.29
C ASP A 436 -24.03 30.25 27.67
N ASP A 437 -23.69 31.04 26.64
CA ASP A 437 -23.60 32.51 26.65
C ASP A 437 -22.80 33.20 27.77
N ALA A 438 -21.51 33.45 27.51
CA ALA A 438 -20.81 34.55 28.19
C ALA A 438 -19.74 35.23 27.32
N ALA A 439 -20.14 36.36 26.73
CA ALA A 439 -19.37 37.58 26.50
C ALA A 439 -17.93 37.44 25.94
N ALA A 440 -17.84 37.55 24.61
CA ALA A 440 -16.64 37.99 23.90
C ALA A 440 -16.13 39.32 24.48
N THR A 441 -15.13 39.26 25.35
CA THR A 441 -14.40 40.43 25.78
C THR A 441 -13.43 40.79 24.67
N ALA A 442 -13.73 41.87 23.96
CA ALA A 442 -12.86 42.46 22.94
C ALA A 442 -11.51 42.80 23.56
N ILE A 443 -10.51 41.97 23.28
CA ILE A 443 -9.10 42.32 23.47
C ILE A 443 -8.77 43.25 22.30
N THR A 444 -8.57 44.52 22.61
CA THR A 444 -8.12 45.55 21.67
C THR A 444 -6.80 45.11 21.02
N GLU A 445 -6.82 45.08 19.70
CA GLU A 445 -5.68 44.94 18.81
C GLU A 445 -4.80 46.19 18.92
N ASP A 446 -3.67 46.09 19.62
CA ASP A 446 -2.49 46.92 19.38
C ASP A 446 -1.30 46.25 20.05
N ASP A 447 -0.55 45.44 19.29
CA ASP A 447 0.82 44.98 19.55
C ASP A 447 1.15 43.85 18.55
N THR A 448 1.12 44.17 17.25
CA THR A 448 2.06 43.50 16.34
C THR A 448 3.42 44.07 16.69
N GLU A 449 4.14 43.40 17.59
CA GLU A 449 5.57 43.63 17.76
C GLU A 449 6.25 43.35 16.41
N ASP A 450 6.34 44.40 15.59
CA ASP A 450 7.22 44.48 14.44
C ASP A 450 8.64 44.30 14.99
N GLY A 451 9.07 43.04 15.03
CA GLY A 451 10.45 42.70 15.34
C GLY A 451 11.38 43.52 14.46
N PRO A 452 12.58 43.90 14.96
CA PRO A 452 13.49 44.76 14.23
C PRO A 452 13.71 44.23 12.82
N SER A 453 13.57 45.14 11.83
CA SER A 453 13.71 44.80 10.43
C SER A 453 15.06 44.10 10.17
N LEU A 454 15.02 43.02 9.38
CA LEU A 454 16.21 42.24 9.05
C LEU A 454 17.09 43.00 8.06
N ALA A 455 18.32 42.53 7.88
CA ALA A 455 19.28 43.09 6.92
C ALA A 455 18.63 43.32 5.54
N GLY A 456 18.64 44.57 5.05
CA GLY A 456 17.99 44.95 3.79
C GLY A 456 16.51 45.36 3.90
N GLY A 457 15.98 45.51 5.11
CA GLY A 457 14.59 45.91 5.35
C GLY A 457 13.58 44.78 5.18
N TYR A 458 14.04 43.53 5.11
CA TYR A 458 13.18 42.35 5.00
C TYR A 458 12.54 41.98 6.35
N ASN A 459 11.36 41.38 6.30
CA ASN A 459 10.66 40.84 7.47
C ASN A 459 10.60 39.31 7.38
N ARG A 460 10.45 38.66 8.54
CA ARG A 460 10.26 37.21 8.59
C ARG A 460 8.95 36.86 7.88
N GLY A 461 9.01 35.94 6.91
CA GLY A 461 7.87 35.56 6.08
C GLY A 461 7.81 36.23 4.71
N ASP A 462 8.63 37.25 4.44
CA ASP A 462 8.68 37.89 3.12
C ASP A 462 8.95 36.85 2.02
N ALA A 463 8.13 36.87 0.97
CA ALA A 463 8.39 36.13 -0.25
C ALA A 463 9.47 36.84 -1.07
N VAL A 464 10.50 36.10 -1.47
CA VAL A 464 11.66 36.64 -2.18
C VAL A 464 12.06 35.75 -3.35
N ALA A 465 12.77 36.31 -4.31
CA ALA A 465 13.40 35.58 -5.41
C ALA A 465 14.88 35.92 -5.51
N ALA A 466 15.73 34.94 -5.85
CA ALA A 466 17.14 35.20 -6.12
C ALA A 466 17.31 36.17 -7.31
N THR A 467 18.12 37.21 -7.17
CA THR A 467 18.38 38.18 -8.26
C THR A 467 19.42 37.69 -9.27
N ARG A 468 20.19 36.66 -8.91
CA ARG A 468 21.27 36.06 -9.71
C ARG A 468 21.54 34.63 -9.24
N ASP A 469 22.38 33.91 -9.98
CA ASP A 469 22.87 32.59 -9.56
C ASP A 469 23.69 32.71 -8.26
N LEU A 470 23.17 32.11 -7.19
CA LEU A 470 23.80 32.09 -5.88
C LEU A 470 24.77 30.92 -5.82
N ARG A 471 26.01 31.21 -5.41
CA ARG A 471 27.10 30.22 -5.39
C ARG A 471 27.59 29.95 -3.98
N VAL A 472 27.84 28.68 -3.67
CA VAL A 472 28.49 28.25 -2.42
C VAL A 472 29.69 27.38 -2.79
N GLY A 473 30.89 27.81 -2.37
CA GLY A 473 32.13 27.13 -2.74
C GLY A 473 32.39 27.12 -4.26
N GLY A 474 32.02 28.21 -4.95
CA GLY A 474 32.20 28.36 -6.40
C GLY A 474 31.17 27.66 -7.29
N LYS A 475 30.34 26.76 -6.72
CA LYS A 475 29.26 26.07 -7.43
C LYS A 475 27.94 26.80 -7.28
N VAL A 476 27.15 26.88 -8.35
CA VAL A 476 25.78 27.38 -8.30
C VAL A 476 24.95 26.43 -7.43
N VAL A 477 24.25 26.97 -6.45
CA VAL A 477 23.35 26.21 -5.57
C VAL A 477 21.91 26.66 -5.68
N VAL A 478 21.65 27.90 -6.05
CA VAL A 478 20.31 28.43 -6.34
C VAL A 478 20.42 29.26 -7.61
N ARG A 479 19.59 28.96 -8.61
CA ARG A 479 19.55 29.74 -9.85
C ARG A 479 18.86 31.09 -9.64
N ALA A 480 19.17 32.04 -10.51
CA ALA A 480 18.41 33.28 -10.57
C ALA A 480 16.89 33.01 -10.67
N ASN A 481 16.09 33.87 -10.04
CA ASN A 481 14.63 33.84 -9.94
C ASN A 481 14.01 32.66 -9.18
N ILE A 482 14.79 31.80 -8.52
CA ILE A 482 14.21 30.80 -7.62
C ILE A 482 13.59 31.49 -6.40
N LEU A 483 12.33 31.15 -6.12
CA LEU A 483 11.57 31.65 -4.98
C LEU A 483 12.11 31.13 -3.65
N GLY A 484 11.94 31.92 -2.60
CA GLY A 484 12.14 31.51 -1.23
C GLY A 484 11.37 32.38 -0.25
N THR A 485 11.42 32.00 1.02
CA THR A 485 10.80 32.74 2.12
C THR A 485 11.87 33.16 3.11
N VAL A 486 11.83 34.41 3.57
CA VAL A 486 12.76 34.90 4.59
C VAL A 486 12.45 34.24 5.93
N VAL A 487 13.37 33.43 6.43
CA VAL A 487 13.23 32.65 7.67
C VAL A 487 13.62 33.47 8.90
N GLY A 488 14.53 34.43 8.74
CA GLY A 488 15.05 35.23 9.85
C GLY A 488 16.46 35.76 9.58
N PRO A 489 17.13 36.35 10.59
CA PRO A 489 18.50 36.81 10.46
C PRO A 489 19.46 35.63 10.29
N SER A 490 20.54 35.83 9.53
CA SER A 490 21.58 34.81 9.39
C SER A 490 22.28 34.55 10.72
N GLY A 491 22.38 33.27 11.13
CA GLY A 491 23.07 32.90 12.37
C GLY A 491 24.57 33.21 12.40
N GLN A 492 25.20 33.42 11.24
CA GLN A 492 26.62 33.79 11.14
C GLN A 492 26.86 35.30 11.01
N ASP A 493 25.90 36.02 10.43
CA ASP A 493 26.02 37.47 10.17
C ASP A 493 24.62 38.09 10.10
N PRO A 494 24.00 38.37 11.25
CA PRO A 494 22.62 38.84 11.32
C PRO A 494 22.45 40.28 10.82
N VAL A 495 23.55 41.05 10.70
CA VAL A 495 23.51 42.47 10.31
C VAL A 495 23.52 42.63 8.79
N SER A 496 24.27 41.78 8.07
CA SER A 496 24.40 41.91 6.61
C SER A 496 23.66 40.85 5.80
N ARG A 497 23.25 39.74 6.45
CA ARG A 497 22.63 38.59 5.77
C ARG A 497 21.31 38.16 6.41
N VAL A 498 20.45 37.64 5.55
CA VAL A 498 19.20 36.96 5.93
C VAL A 498 19.26 35.49 5.55
N THR A 499 18.62 34.64 6.34
CA THR A 499 18.42 33.24 5.99
C THR A 499 17.14 33.13 5.18
N VAL A 500 17.24 32.60 3.96
CA VAL A 500 16.11 32.38 3.06
C VAL A 500 15.94 30.89 2.82
N ALA A 501 14.73 30.38 2.97
CA ALA A 501 14.35 29.03 2.58
C ALA A 501 13.93 29.03 1.12
N PHE A 502 14.85 28.70 0.20
CA PHE A 502 14.53 28.62 -1.23
C PHE A 502 13.73 27.35 -1.55
N ALA A 503 12.78 27.45 -2.48
CA ALA A 503 11.97 26.32 -2.93
C ALA A 503 12.83 25.18 -3.52
N TRP A 504 13.99 25.54 -4.10
CA TRP A 504 14.89 24.60 -4.74
C TRP A 504 16.36 24.97 -4.61
N ARG A 505 17.21 23.93 -4.51
CA ARG A 505 18.68 24.01 -4.55
C ARG A 505 19.26 22.92 -5.45
N GLU A 506 20.29 23.25 -6.24
CA GLU A 506 21.02 22.32 -7.10
C GLU A 506 21.84 21.29 -6.30
N ASP A 507 22.25 21.62 -5.08
CA ASP A 507 23.11 20.76 -4.26
C ASP A 507 22.37 19.73 -3.40
N GLY A 508 21.03 19.74 -3.42
CA GLY A 508 20.18 18.81 -2.65
C GLY A 508 20.29 18.96 -1.13
N LYS A 509 20.91 20.03 -0.62
CA LYS A 509 21.01 20.34 0.81
C LYS A 509 19.74 21.01 1.33
N SER A 510 19.71 21.31 2.63
CA SER A 510 18.62 22.07 3.26
C SER A 510 18.31 23.35 2.48
N ASN A 511 17.04 23.66 2.28
CA ASN A 511 16.58 24.81 1.54
C ASN A 511 17.03 26.18 2.11
N ASN A 512 17.49 26.21 3.35
CA ASN A 512 17.98 27.41 4.02
C ASN A 512 19.36 27.82 3.48
N LEU A 513 19.46 29.02 2.94
CA LEU A 513 20.69 29.64 2.47
C LEU A 513 20.82 31.05 3.05
N ASN A 514 22.01 31.38 3.58
CA ASN A 514 22.30 32.71 4.08
C ASN A 514 22.76 33.61 2.94
N VAL A 515 21.93 34.59 2.58
CA VAL A 515 22.12 35.47 1.43
C VAL A 515 22.24 36.92 1.88
N ILE A 516 22.94 37.72 1.09
CA ILE A 516 23.00 39.18 1.29
C ILE A 516 21.71 39.78 0.72
N ALA A 517 21.22 40.86 1.31
CA ALA A 517 19.98 41.52 0.89
C ALA A 517 19.91 41.84 -0.62
N SER A 518 21.05 42.13 -1.27
CA SER A 518 21.14 42.44 -2.71
C SER A 518 21.15 41.20 -3.63
N GLU A 519 21.24 40.00 -3.07
CA GLU A 519 21.16 38.72 -3.78
C GLU A 519 19.72 38.23 -3.94
N ILE A 520 18.77 38.91 -3.31
CA ILE A 520 17.34 38.62 -3.35
C ILE A 520 16.53 39.89 -3.61
N ARG A 521 15.31 39.72 -4.12
CA ARG A 521 14.31 40.79 -4.25
C ARG A 521 12.99 40.33 -3.67
N ARG A 522 12.22 41.24 -3.07
CA ARG A 522 10.82 40.97 -2.69
C ARG A 522 10.00 40.60 -3.93
N VAL A 523 9.11 39.64 -3.76
CA VAL A 523 8.13 39.24 -4.76
C VAL A 523 6.76 39.62 -4.20
N ASP A 524 6.00 40.42 -4.94
CA ASP A 524 4.62 40.72 -4.57
C ASP A 524 3.79 39.42 -4.65
N THR A 525 3.37 38.93 -3.48
CA THR A 525 2.55 37.70 -3.36
C THR A 525 1.17 37.87 -4.01
N ASN A 526 0.71 39.11 -4.19
CA ASN A 526 -0.55 39.42 -4.87
C ASN A 526 -0.65 38.90 -6.31
N CYS A 527 0.48 38.67 -7.00
CA CYS A 527 0.48 38.07 -8.35
C CYS A 527 0.56 36.53 -8.31
N ALA A 528 1.18 35.96 -7.27
CA ALA A 528 1.29 34.51 -7.10
C ALA A 528 -0.03 33.87 -6.65
N GLU A 529 -0.78 34.53 -5.77
CA GLU A 529 -2.08 34.05 -5.27
C GLU A 529 -3.16 34.00 -6.34
N LYS A 530 -3.06 34.83 -7.39
CA LYS A 530 -3.98 34.81 -8.53
C LYS A 530 -3.67 33.71 -9.55
N GLY A 531 -2.54 33.00 -9.39
CA GLY A 531 -2.11 31.98 -10.33
C GLY A 531 -1.68 32.53 -11.70
N GLU A 532 -1.34 33.82 -11.78
CA GLU A 532 -1.01 34.51 -13.04
C GLU A 532 0.47 34.34 -13.44
N ILE A 533 1.30 33.72 -12.60
CA ILE A 533 2.74 33.54 -12.83
C ILE A 533 3.19 32.11 -12.56
N CYS A 534 4.14 31.62 -13.37
CA CYS A 534 4.72 30.30 -13.19
C CYS A 534 5.59 30.28 -11.94
N ALA A 535 5.28 29.41 -10.97
CA ALA A 535 6.04 29.34 -9.71
C ALA A 535 7.49 28.81 -9.84
N ILE A 536 7.92 28.39 -11.04
CA ILE A 536 9.33 28.04 -11.31
C ILE A 536 10.10 29.20 -11.94
N CYS A 537 9.60 29.76 -13.05
CA CYS A 537 10.35 30.77 -13.82
C CYS A 537 9.90 32.22 -13.58
N LEU A 538 8.79 32.41 -12.87
CA LEU A 538 8.17 33.72 -12.58
C LEU A 538 7.74 34.53 -13.81
N ALA A 539 7.74 33.93 -15.00
CA ALA A 539 7.10 34.53 -16.16
C ALA A 539 5.58 34.43 -16.01
N GLU A 540 4.89 35.46 -16.52
CA GLU A 540 3.44 35.48 -16.63
C GLU A 540 2.96 34.24 -17.39
N LEU A 541 1.92 33.61 -16.84
CA LEU A 541 1.22 32.51 -17.48
C LEU A 541 0.19 33.14 -18.39
N ASP A 542 0.46 33.11 -19.70
CA ASP A 542 -0.48 33.60 -20.69
C ASP A 542 -1.73 32.71 -20.68
N SER A 543 -2.85 33.27 -20.19
CA SER A 543 -4.12 32.57 -20.03
C SER A 543 -4.74 32.15 -21.36
N GLU A 544 -4.30 32.72 -22.48
CA GLU A 544 -4.72 32.29 -23.83
C GLU A 544 -3.97 31.02 -24.28
N SER A 545 -2.87 30.66 -23.60
CA SER A 545 -2.00 29.52 -23.92
C SER A 545 -2.15 28.34 -22.95
N GLU A 546 -3.38 27.87 -22.71
CA GLU A 546 -3.64 26.76 -21.76
C GLU A 546 -2.80 25.49 -22.04
N GLU A 547 -2.35 25.27 -23.29
CA GLU A 547 -1.51 24.12 -23.67
C GLU A 547 -0.11 24.12 -23.02
N ASP A 548 0.37 25.30 -22.59
CA ASP A 548 1.69 25.50 -21.99
C ASP A 548 1.65 25.59 -20.46
N ILE A 549 0.46 25.50 -19.84
CA ILE A 549 0.26 25.58 -18.39
C ILE A 549 -0.07 24.21 -17.82
N CYS A 550 0.79 23.74 -16.91
CA CYS A 550 0.55 22.55 -16.10
C CYS A 550 -0.09 22.98 -14.77
N ARG A 551 -1.35 22.57 -14.56
CA ARG A 551 -2.04 22.69 -13.28
C ARG A 551 -1.73 21.48 -12.40
N MET A 552 -1.11 21.72 -11.26
CA MET A 552 -0.76 20.67 -10.32
C MET A 552 -1.97 20.33 -9.44
N THR A 553 -2.08 19.09 -8.94
CA THR A 553 -3.15 18.65 -8.01
C THR A 553 -3.22 19.47 -6.72
N CYS A 554 -2.09 20.09 -6.35
CA CYS A 554 -1.96 21.01 -5.22
C CYS A 554 -2.34 22.47 -5.54
N GLY A 555 -2.92 22.75 -6.72
CA GLY A 555 -3.36 24.09 -7.12
C GLY A 555 -2.30 24.99 -7.75
N HIS A 556 -1.01 24.61 -7.73
CA HIS A 556 0.06 25.42 -8.33
C HIS A 556 0.01 25.38 -9.87
N LEU A 557 0.24 26.54 -10.50
CA LEU A 557 0.32 26.69 -11.95
C LEU A 557 1.77 26.87 -12.39
N LEU A 558 2.20 26.09 -13.38
CA LEU A 558 3.59 26.00 -13.83
C LEU A 558 3.64 25.92 -15.35
N HIS A 559 4.64 26.53 -15.99
CA HIS A 559 4.90 26.23 -17.40
C HIS A 559 5.24 24.73 -17.57
N LYS A 560 4.64 24.08 -18.57
CA LYS A 560 4.87 22.68 -18.92
C LYS A 560 6.35 22.39 -19.20
N SER A 561 7.05 23.34 -19.83
CA SER A 561 8.50 23.28 -20.05
C SER A 561 9.29 23.28 -18.73
N CYS A 562 8.85 24.07 -17.74
CA CYS A 562 9.46 24.11 -16.41
C CYS A 562 9.21 22.82 -15.62
N VAL A 563 8.00 22.24 -15.67
CA VAL A 563 7.71 20.93 -15.06
C VAL A 563 8.57 19.84 -15.68
N THR A 564 8.65 19.81 -17.01
CA THR A 564 9.47 18.83 -17.74
C THR A 564 10.95 18.93 -17.38
N ALA A 565 11.50 20.14 -17.33
CA ALA A 565 12.88 20.38 -16.91
C ALA A 565 13.13 19.90 -15.47
N TYR A 566 12.18 20.16 -14.57
CA TYR A 566 12.25 19.71 -13.18
C TYR A 566 12.21 18.18 -13.05
N LEU A 567 11.31 17.49 -13.76
CA LEU A 567 11.19 16.03 -13.72
C LEU A 567 12.42 15.34 -14.33
N ASN A 568 12.96 15.88 -15.42
CA ASN A 568 14.21 15.38 -16.02
C ASN A 568 15.38 15.49 -15.03
N HIS A 569 15.45 16.56 -14.25
CA HIS A 569 16.50 16.74 -13.25
C HIS A 569 16.35 15.77 -12.06
N GLN A 570 15.12 15.53 -11.59
CA GLN A 570 14.85 14.52 -10.55
C GLN A 570 15.37 13.12 -10.95
N ASN A 571 15.23 12.76 -12.22
CA ASN A 571 15.71 11.49 -12.74
C ASN A 571 17.25 11.43 -12.86
N MET A 572 17.94 12.55 -13.04
CA MET A 572 19.41 12.59 -13.16
C MET A 572 20.16 12.62 -11.83
N ALA A 573 19.55 13.11 -10.75
CA ALA A 573 20.23 13.23 -9.44
C ALA A 573 20.52 11.89 -8.72
N GLY A 574 20.11 10.75 -9.29
CA GLY A 574 20.21 9.43 -8.66
C GLY A 574 21.14 8.41 -9.33
N ALA A 575 21.75 8.70 -10.48
CA ALA A 575 22.52 7.72 -11.25
C ALA A 575 23.95 8.22 -11.57
N PRO A 576 25.00 7.38 -11.38
CA PRO A 576 26.33 7.69 -11.92
C PRO A 576 26.29 7.76 -13.45
N PRO A 577 27.18 8.55 -14.10
CA PRO A 577 27.10 8.80 -15.53
C PRO A 577 27.46 7.55 -16.33
N THR A 578 26.46 6.77 -16.74
CA THR A 578 26.58 5.77 -17.81
C THR A 578 26.05 6.35 -19.12
N ARG A 579 26.83 6.22 -20.21
CA ARG A 579 26.44 6.61 -21.57
C ARG A 579 25.10 5.98 -21.96
N GLN A 580 24.05 6.79 -22.07
CA GLN A 580 22.76 6.36 -22.62
C GLN A 580 22.72 6.56 -24.14
N ALA A 581 22.05 5.63 -24.83
CA ALA A 581 21.75 5.72 -26.25
C ALA A 581 20.58 6.72 -26.49
N PRO A 582 20.61 7.51 -27.57
CA PRO A 582 19.54 8.47 -27.87
C PRO A 582 18.25 7.74 -28.30
N GLY A 583 17.11 8.10 -27.68
CA GLY A 583 15.78 7.79 -28.23
C GLY A 583 14.79 7.04 -27.33
N VAL A 584 15.11 6.74 -26.06
CA VAL A 584 14.17 6.04 -25.16
C VAL A 584 13.55 7.02 -24.15
N PRO A 585 12.21 7.20 -24.13
CA PRO A 585 11.55 8.02 -23.11
C PRO A 585 11.70 7.34 -21.73
N VAL A 586 12.24 8.08 -20.76
CA VAL A 586 12.49 7.61 -19.39
C VAL A 586 11.22 7.72 -18.58
N VAL A 587 10.69 6.59 -18.12
CA VAL A 587 9.59 6.55 -17.14
C VAL A 587 10.17 6.85 -15.75
N PRO A 588 9.64 7.83 -14.99
CA PRO A 588 10.19 8.19 -13.67
C PRO A 588 10.14 7.01 -12.68
N LEU A 589 11.24 6.75 -11.99
CA LEU A 589 11.39 5.66 -11.00
C LEU A 589 10.89 6.03 -9.59
N LYS A 590 10.42 7.27 -9.39
CA LYS A 590 9.82 7.77 -8.15
C LYS A 590 8.55 8.56 -8.49
N PRO A 591 7.53 8.57 -7.62
CA PRO A 591 6.37 9.45 -7.80
C PRO A 591 6.88 10.89 -7.92
N ALA A 592 6.49 11.55 -9.01
CA ALA A 592 6.85 12.93 -9.25
C ALA A 592 6.28 13.81 -8.13
N GLN A 593 7.01 14.81 -7.65
CA GLN A 593 6.55 15.71 -6.58
C GLN A 593 6.45 17.13 -7.08
N CYS A 594 5.42 17.88 -6.68
CA CYS A 594 5.30 19.29 -7.02
C CYS A 594 6.57 20.07 -6.64
N PRO A 595 7.18 20.85 -7.56
CA PRO A 595 8.40 21.60 -7.28
C PRO A 595 8.22 22.68 -6.20
N VAL A 596 6.97 23.14 -6.00
CA VAL A 596 6.64 24.19 -5.03
C VAL A 596 6.35 23.59 -3.65
N CYS A 597 5.36 22.71 -3.54
CA CYS A 597 4.88 22.20 -2.24
C CYS A 597 5.29 20.75 -1.91
N ARG A 598 5.97 20.06 -2.82
CA ARG A 598 6.43 18.66 -2.69
C ARG A 598 5.33 17.59 -2.52
N LYS A 599 4.03 17.93 -2.61
CA LYS A 599 2.95 16.94 -2.71
C LYS A 599 3.18 16.02 -3.92
N GLU A 600 2.89 14.74 -3.77
CA GLU A 600 2.98 13.77 -4.87
C GLU A 600 2.04 14.15 -6.01
N MET A 601 2.57 14.09 -7.23
CA MET A 601 1.82 14.22 -8.46
C MET A 601 1.18 12.87 -8.74
N LEU A 602 -0.13 12.87 -8.97
CA LEU A 602 -0.78 11.72 -9.57
C LEU A 602 -0.19 11.51 -10.98
N PRO A 603 0.02 10.26 -11.41
CA PRO A 603 0.69 9.92 -12.67
C PRO A 603 -0.03 10.42 -13.91
#